data_AF-A0A844P0N8-F1
#
_entry.id   AF-A0A844P0N8-F1
#
_cell.length_a   1.000
_cell.length_b   1.000
_cell.length_c   1.000
_cell.angle_alpha   90.00
_cell.angle_beta   90.00
_cell.angle_gamma   90.00
#
_symmetry.space_group_name_H-M   'P 1'
#
loop_
_entity.id
_entity.type
_entity.pdbx_description
1 polymer ?
#
loop_
_entity_poly.entity_id
_entity_poly.type
_entity_poly.pdbx_seq_one_letter_code
_entity_poly.pdbx_strand_id
1 'polypeptide(L)' 'MDKNQFLEELTDILQLEDTLSLDVELVDLEEWDSMAFLGVISFFDMEFNKTVTQQELKSVKTAADLFVLSEKK' A
#
# COMPACT_ATOMS: atom_id res chain seq x y z
N MET A 1 -9.02 7.33 7.28
CA MET A 1 -8.12 6.45 8.05
C MET A 1 -6.89 7.26 8.45
N ASP A 2 -6.33 7.04 9.64
CA ASP A 2 -5.08 7.68 10.06
C ASP A 2 -3.86 6.97 9.46
N LYS A 3 -2.73 7.68 9.34
CA LYS A 3 -1.49 7.12 8.77
C LYS A 3 -1.02 5.82 9.44
N ASN A 4 -1.18 5.70 10.76
CA ASN A 4 -0.73 4.52 11.49
C ASN A 4 -1.59 3.30 11.16
N GLN A 5 -2.91 3.49 11.06
CA GLN A 5 -3.83 2.43 10.65
C GLN A 5 -3.56 1.98 9.22
N PHE A 6 -3.27 2.91 8.30
CA PHE A 6 -2.90 2.56 6.93
C PHE A 6 -1.65 1.68 6.88
N LEU A 7 -0.63 2.01 7.68
CA LEU A 7 0.61 1.23 7.75
C LEU A 7 0.39 -0.13 8.39
N GLU A 8 -0.44 -0.24 9.43
CA GLU A 8 -0.81 -1.52 10.05
C GLU A 8 -1.55 -2.42 9.04
N GLU A 9 -2.59 -1.93 8.39
CA GLU A 9 -3.33 -2.67 7.36
C GLU A 9 -2.43 -3.07 6.20
N LEU A 10 -1.55 -2.17 5.75
CA LEU A 10 -0.59 -2.47 4.68
C LEU A 10 0.43 -3.53 5.11
N THR A 11 0.89 -3.48 6.36
CA THR A 11 1.78 -4.50 6.95
C THR A 11 1.09 -5.86 6.96
N ASP A 12 -0.18 -5.91 7.35
CA ASP A 12 -0.98 -7.15 7.35
C ASP A 12 -1.22 -7.68 5.93
N ILE A 13 -1.53 -6.80 4.97
CA ILE A 13 -1.71 -7.16 3.55
C ILE A 13 -0.42 -7.75 2.97
N LEU A 14 0.71 -7.13 3.26
CA LEU A 14 2.04 -7.56 2.82
C LEU A 14 2.59 -8.72 3.66
N GLN A 15 1.89 -9.11 4.73
CA GLN A 15 2.32 -10.15 5.67
C GLN A 15 3.74 -9.94 6.20
N LEU A 16 4.09 -8.68 6.46
CA LEU A 16 5.40 -8.30 6.96
C LEU A 16 5.49 -8.60 8.47
N GLU A 17 6.67 -9.02 8.92
CA GLU A 17 6.92 -9.25 10.34
C GLU A 17 7.00 -7.94 11.14
N ASP A 18 7.47 -6.86 10.51
CA ASP A 18 7.65 -5.54 11.09
C ASP A 18 6.70 -4.51 10.49
N THR A 19 6.23 -3.57 11.31
CA THR A 19 5.38 -2.47 10.86
C THR A 19 6.11 -1.57 9.86
N LEU A 20 5.49 -1.37 8.70
CA LEU A 20 5.99 -0.44 7.70
C LEU A 20 6.11 0.98 8.24
N SER A 21 7.17 1.67 7.80
CA SER A 21 7.30 3.11 7.97
C SER A 21 7.07 3.82 6.64
N LEU A 22 6.62 5.07 6.68
CA LEU A 22 6.36 5.88 5.47
C LEU A 22 7.60 6.02 4.58
N ASP A 23 8.78 5.95 5.19
CA ASP A 23 10.08 6.12 4.56
C ASP A 23 10.59 4.84 3.90
N VAL A 24 9.90 3.71 4.09
CA VAL A 24 10.27 2.41 3.52
C VAL A 24 9.96 2.41 2.03
N GLU A 25 10.95 1.99 1.23
CA GLU A 25 10.77 1.69 -0.19
C GLU A 25 10.04 0.35 -0.32
N LEU A 26 8.78 0.41 -0.75
CA LEU A 26 7.98 -0.78 -1.01
C LEU A 26 8.62 -1.61 -2.13
N VAL A 27 9.22 -0.95 -3.12
CA VAL A 27 9.87 -1.61 -4.27
C VAL A 27 11.07 -2.48 -3.90
N ASP A 28 11.65 -2.26 -2.71
CA ASP A 28 12.77 -3.06 -2.20
C ASP A 28 12.30 -4.27 -1.37
N LEU A 29 11.02 -4.32 -1.01
CA LEU A 29 10.44 -5.45 -0.29
C LEU A 29 10.21 -6.61 -1.26
N GLU A 30 10.66 -7.81 -0.87
CA GLU A 30 10.38 -9.03 -1.65
C GLU A 30 8.88 -9.33 -1.70
N GLU A 31 8.15 -8.90 -0.68
CA GLU A 31 6.71 -9.02 -0.52
C GLU A 31 5.94 -8.10 -1.46
N TRP A 32 6.56 -7.04 -2.02
CA TRP A 32 5.91 -6.11 -2.94
C TRP A 32 5.79 -6.68 -4.36
N ASP A 33 5.06 -7.78 -4.46
CA ASP A 33 4.87 -8.57 -5.66
C ASP A 33 3.44 -8.42 -6.23
N SER A 34 3.09 -9.28 -7.20
CA SER A 34 1.75 -9.25 -7.78
C SER A 34 0.64 -9.65 -6.80
N MET A 35 0.92 -10.46 -5.77
CA MET A 35 -0.05 -10.77 -4.72
C MET A 35 -0.30 -9.57 -3.82
N ALA A 36 0.76 -8.91 -3.35
CA ALA A 36 0.66 -7.67 -2.61
C ALA A 36 -0.18 -6.62 -3.35
N PHE A 37 0.06 -6.47 -4.66
CA PHE A 37 -0.72 -5.54 -5.47
C PHE A 37 -2.21 -5.85 -5.45
N LEU A 38 -2.60 -7.12 -5.53
CA LEU A 38 -4.02 -7.50 -5.46
C LEU A 38 -4.63 -7.15 -4.10
N GLY A 39 -3.90 -7.40 -3.02
CA GLY A 39 -4.33 -7.05 -1.67
C GLY A 39 -4.52 -5.54 -1.50
N VAL A 40 -3.54 -4.75 -1.95
CA VAL A 40 -3.61 -3.28 -1.92
C VAL A 40 -4.73 -2.76 -2.81
N ILE A 41 -4.93 -3.30 -4.02
CA ILE A 41 -6.03 -2.89 -4.89
C ILE A 41 -7.38 -3.14 -4.21
N SER A 42 -7.58 -4.32 -3.62
CA SER A 42 -8.81 -4.65 -2.90
C SER A 42 -9.01 -3.74 -1.69
N PHE A 43 -7.95 -3.46 -0.95
CA PHE A 43 -7.97 -2.54 0.18
C PHE A 43 -8.41 -1.14 -0.24
N PHE A 44 -7.84 -0.61 -1.32
CA PHE A 44 -8.22 0.71 -1.84
C PHE A 44 -9.65 0.74 -2.37
N ASP A 45 -10.11 -0.33 -3.02
CA ASP A 45 -11.47 -0.44 -3.52
C ASP A 45 -12.49 -0.50 -2.37
N MET A 46 -12.17 -1.23 -1.30
CA MET A 46 -13.07 -1.37 -0.15
C MET A 46 -13.07 -0.14 0.76
N GLU A 47 -11.89 0.35 1.16
CA GLU A 47 -11.75 1.44 2.15
C GLU A 47 -11.96 2.83 1.53
N PHE A 48 -11.50 3.02 0.28
CA PHE A 48 -11.50 4.32 -0.37
C PHE A 48 -12.44 4.39 -1.57
N ASN A 49 -13.11 3.29 -1.94
CA ASN A 49 -13.92 3.19 -3.16
C ASN A 49 -13.12 3.60 -4.42
N LYS A 50 -11.82 3.26 -4.42
CA LYS A 50 -10.88 3.60 -5.49
C LYS A 50 -10.33 2.37 -6.15
N THR A 51 -10.52 2.29 -7.46
CA THR A 51 -9.87 1.28 -8.28
C THR A 51 -8.46 1.73 -8.64
N VAL A 52 -7.46 1.24 -7.91
CA VAL A 52 -6.04 1.47 -8.22
C VAL A 52 -5.57 0.44 -9.24
N THR A 53 -4.75 0.87 -10.19
CA THR A 53 -4.17 -0.05 -11.18
C THR A 53 -2.78 -0.52 -10.76
N GLN A 54 -2.39 -1.70 -11.24
CA GLN A 54 -1.05 -2.22 -11.02
C GLN A 54 0.06 -1.30 -11.59
N GLN A 55 -0.24 -0.52 -12.62
CA GLN A 55 0.69 0.49 -13.15
C GLN A 55 0.88 1.68 -12.21
N GLU A 56 -0.18 2.11 -11.52
CA GLU A 56 -0.09 3.14 -10.49
C GLU A 56 0.70 2.64 -9.29
N LEU A 57 0.45 1.41 -8.84
CA LEU A 57 1.23 0.77 -7.77
C LEU A 57 2.70 0.61 -8.14
N LYS A 58 3.03 0.31 -9.41
CA LYS A 58 4.43 0.31 -9.87
C LYS A 58 5.07 1.70 -9.95
N SER A 59 4.25 2.76 -9.96
CA SER A 59 4.73 4.14 -9.93
C SER A 59 4.97 4.63 -8.50
N VAL A 60 4.33 3.98 -7.51
CA VAL A 60 4.56 4.17 -6.09
C VAL A 60 5.90 3.54 -5.71
N LYS A 61 6.73 4.29 -4.99
CA LYS A 61 8.03 3.80 -4.52
C LYS A 61 8.03 3.54 -3.03
N THR A 62 7.35 4.40 -2.27
CA THR A 62 7.36 4.38 -0.81
C THR A 62 5.97 4.17 -0.24
N ALA A 63 5.89 3.72 1.03
CA ALA A 63 4.62 3.65 1.75
C ALA A 63 3.94 5.03 1.86
N ALA A 64 4.73 6.12 1.92
CA ALA A 64 4.22 7.48 1.83
C ALA A 64 3.48 7.77 0.53
N ASP A 65 4.06 7.39 -0.62
CA ASP A 65 3.43 7.57 -1.92
C ASP A 65 2.10 6.82 -2.00
N LEU A 66 2.06 5.60 -1.44
CA LEU A 66 0.84 4.80 -1.35
C LEU A 66 -0.22 5.50 -0.50
N PHE A 67 0.17 6.02 0.66
CA PHE A 67 -0.74 6.76 1.56
C PHE A 67 -1.30 8.02 0.87
N VAL A 68 -0.48 8.79 0.17
CA VAL A 68 -0.95 9.96 -0.59
C VAL A 68 -1.95 9.55 -1.68
N LEU A 69 -1.74 8.40 -2.34
CA LEU A 69 -2.67 7.89 -3.35
C LEU A 69 -4.06 7.59 -2.74
N SER A 70 -4.09 7.15 -1.48
CA SER A 70 -5.33 6.89 -0.74
C SER A 70 -6.11 8.17 -0.43
N GLU A 71 -5.41 9.28 -0.18
CA GLU A 71 -5.99 10.61 0.09
C GLU A 71 -6.40 11.33 -1.20
N LYS A 72 -5.74 11.07 -2.33
CA LYS A 72 -5.92 11.79 -3.59
C LYS A 72 -7.27 11.47 -4.24
N LYS A 73 -8.27 12.34 -4.04
CA LYS A 73 -9.65 12.19 -4.57
C LYS A 73 -9.71 11.92 -6.07
#